data_AF-A0A117RTT9-F1
#
_entry.id   AF-A0A117RTT9-F1
#
_cell.length_a   1.000
_cell.length_b   1.000
_cell.length_c   1.000
_cell.angle_alpha   90.00
_cell.angle_beta   90.00
_cell.angle_gamma   90.00
#
_symmetry.space_group_name_H-M   'P 1'
#
loop_
_entity.id
_entity.type
_entity.pdbx_description
1 polymer ?
#
loop_
_entity_poly.entity_id
_entity_poly.type
_entity_poly.pdbx_seq_one_letter_code
_entity_poly.pdbx_strand_id
1 'polypeptide(L)'
;MGADMQQFLLTEDDLDESFFGEEPSVAYDPVFVSGDESGRVLIDLINMLTHGSHPEASDHASALYTSVVGSVVFHNVSRFAGTGAQRVFQEFVEALHKCDAYRMQLNDGMQFDVSKAAVEPLDGSTGDAVVTRWVTTSEEYRIEGSWAVAVEGDVLSFVNVRVPDASAIHRLARMALDRLAGRAASS
;
A
#
# COMPACT_ATOMS: atom_id res chain seq x y z
N MET A 1 -24.65 -10.37 5.87
CA MET A 1 -23.70 -10.94 4.89
C MET A 1 -22.62 -9.91 4.70
N GLY A 2 -21.41 -10.17 5.21
CA GLY A 2 -20.28 -9.26 5.00
C GLY A 2 -19.92 -9.27 3.51
N ALA A 3 -19.74 -8.09 2.92
CA ALA A 3 -19.37 -8.02 1.52
C ALA A 3 -17.87 -8.34 1.39
N ASP A 4 -17.56 -9.26 0.47
CA ASP A 4 -16.23 -9.80 0.17
C ASP A 4 -15.21 -8.67 -0.07
N MET A 5 -14.06 -8.71 0.61
CA MET A 5 -13.00 -7.73 0.43
C MET A 5 -12.42 -7.71 -0.98
N GLN A 6 -12.50 -8.82 -1.73
CA GLN A 6 -11.98 -8.91 -3.09
C GLN A 6 -12.60 -7.86 -4.03
N GLN A 7 -13.86 -7.48 -3.84
CA GLN A 7 -14.54 -6.51 -4.71
C GLN A 7 -13.93 -5.08 -4.63
N PHE A 8 -13.18 -4.79 -3.56
CA PHE A 8 -12.53 -3.48 -3.39
C PHE A 8 -11.14 -3.45 -3.99
N LEU A 9 -10.56 -4.60 -4.33
CA LEU A 9 -9.26 -4.65 -4.97
C LEU A 9 -9.33 -4.02 -6.37
N LEU A 10 -8.28 -3.28 -6.76
CA LEU A 10 -7.90 -3.05 -8.15
C LEU A 10 -7.93 -4.38 -8.93
N THR A 11 -8.22 -4.31 -10.22
CA THR A 11 -8.26 -5.45 -11.15
C THR A 11 -7.30 -5.20 -12.31
N GLU A 12 -7.03 -6.21 -13.13
CA GLU A 12 -6.21 -6.06 -14.34
C GLU A 12 -6.79 -4.99 -15.29
N ASP A 13 -8.11 -4.86 -15.38
CA ASP A 13 -8.79 -3.85 -16.21
C ASP A 13 -8.56 -2.40 -15.73
N ASP A 14 -8.17 -2.19 -14.47
CA ASP A 14 -7.80 -0.87 -13.95
C ASP A 14 -6.35 -0.49 -14.28
N LEU A 15 -5.56 -1.49 -14.66
CA LEU A 15 -4.16 -1.37 -15.03
C LEU A 15 -4.04 -1.32 -16.55
N ASP A 16 -2.88 -0.90 -17.05
CA ASP A 16 -2.63 -0.95 -18.49
C ASP A 16 -2.55 -2.42 -18.96
N GLU A 17 -2.82 -2.69 -20.26
CA GLU A 17 -2.95 -4.04 -20.88
C GLU A 17 -1.74 -5.00 -20.71
N SER A 18 -0.68 -4.58 -20.03
CA SER A 18 0.55 -5.35 -19.82
C SER A 18 0.68 -5.99 -18.44
N PHE A 19 -0.27 -5.75 -17.54
CA PHE A 19 -0.27 -6.32 -16.19
C PHE A 19 -0.97 -7.68 -16.13
N PHE A 20 -0.49 -8.55 -15.26
CA PHE A 20 -1.10 -9.83 -14.93
C PHE A 20 -1.03 -10.07 -13.42
N GLY A 21 -2.08 -10.71 -12.89
CA GLY A 21 -2.16 -11.08 -11.49
C GLY A 21 -1.16 -12.16 -11.10
N GLU A 22 -0.55 -12.00 -9.94
CA GLU A 22 0.36 -12.97 -9.31
C GLU A 22 -0.09 -13.30 -7.89
N GLU A 23 0.28 -14.50 -7.44
CA GLU A 23 0.14 -14.89 -6.03
C GLU A 23 1.19 -14.15 -5.19
N PRO A 24 0.80 -13.44 -4.12
CA PRO A 24 1.75 -12.78 -3.23
C PRO A 24 2.75 -13.79 -2.65
N SER A 25 4.04 -13.47 -2.71
CA SER A 25 5.11 -14.33 -2.20
C SER A 25 5.76 -13.73 -0.96
N VAL A 26 5.85 -14.54 0.11
CA VAL A 26 6.55 -14.18 1.36
C VAL A 26 8.04 -13.88 1.15
N ALA A 27 8.62 -14.28 0.01
CA ALA A 27 10.01 -13.94 -0.33
C ALA A 27 10.22 -12.42 -0.44
N TYR A 28 9.16 -11.68 -0.78
CA TYR A 28 9.19 -10.23 -0.97
C TYR A 28 8.76 -9.44 0.27
N ASP A 29 8.52 -10.11 1.41
CA ASP A 29 8.19 -9.42 2.65
C ASP A 29 9.42 -8.64 3.14
N PRO A 30 9.29 -7.31 3.35
CA PRO A 30 10.36 -6.51 3.90
C PRO A 30 10.55 -6.78 5.40
N VAL A 31 11.80 -6.75 5.83
CA VAL A 31 12.24 -6.78 7.23
C VAL A 31 13.03 -5.51 7.50
N PHE A 32 12.71 -4.81 8.60
CA PHE A 32 13.47 -3.64 9.02
C PHE A 32 14.88 -4.03 9.47
N VAL A 33 15.88 -3.28 9.01
CA VAL A 33 17.30 -3.49 9.39
C VAL A 33 17.81 -2.35 10.26
N SER A 34 17.68 -1.10 9.81
CA SER A 34 18.22 0.08 10.51
C SER A 34 17.67 1.39 9.95
N GLY A 35 17.97 2.52 10.60
CA GLY A 35 17.53 3.86 10.18
C GLY A 35 16.49 4.44 11.14
N ASP A 36 15.54 5.20 10.62
CA ASP A 36 14.46 5.76 11.44
C ASP A 36 13.55 4.65 11.97
N GLU A 37 13.31 4.60 13.28
CA GLU A 37 12.46 3.56 13.91
C GLU A 37 10.99 3.62 13.43
N SER A 38 10.54 4.77 12.95
CA SER A 38 9.27 4.92 12.24
C SER A 38 9.22 4.07 10.95
N GLY A 39 10.36 3.79 10.30
CA GLY A 39 10.46 2.85 9.20
C GLY A 39 10.14 1.41 9.60
N ARG A 40 10.42 1.02 10.84
CA ARG A 40 10.01 -0.30 11.37
C ARG A 40 8.49 -0.39 11.48
N VAL A 41 7.86 0.65 12.04
CA VAL A 41 6.40 0.73 12.15
C VAL A 41 5.73 0.60 10.77
N LEU A 42 6.26 1.30 9.75
CA LEU A 42 5.74 1.20 8.39
C LEU A 42 5.85 -0.22 7.82
N ILE A 43 7.00 -0.88 8.00
CA ILE A 43 7.22 -2.27 7.54
C ILE A 43 6.26 -3.23 8.25
N ASP A 44 6.14 -3.12 9.56
CA ASP A 44 5.28 -4.00 10.35
C ASP A 44 3.81 -3.85 9.94
N LEU A 45 3.34 -2.60 9.77
CA LEU A 45 1.99 -2.31 9.28
C LEU A 45 1.76 -2.87 7.88
N ILE A 46 2.69 -2.68 6.94
CA ILE A 46 2.55 -3.22 5.57
C ILE A 46 2.48 -4.74 5.60
N ASN A 47 3.35 -5.41 6.35
CA ASN A 47 3.33 -6.86 6.47
C ASN A 47 2.01 -7.34 7.08
N MET A 48 1.53 -6.68 8.13
CA MET A 48 0.25 -7.03 8.76
C MET A 48 -0.94 -6.86 7.80
N LEU A 49 -0.97 -5.78 7.01
CA LEU A 49 -2.01 -5.51 6.02
C LEU A 49 -1.93 -6.49 4.82
N THR A 50 -0.73 -6.86 4.41
CA THR A 50 -0.46 -7.78 3.29
C THR A 50 -0.92 -9.20 3.59
N HIS A 51 -0.73 -9.64 4.84
CA HIS A 51 -1.02 -10.99 5.28
C HIS A 51 -2.35 -11.11 6.02
N GLY A 52 -3.13 -10.02 6.11
CA GLY A 52 -4.38 -9.97 6.87
C GLY A 52 -4.21 -10.35 8.35
N SER A 53 -3.03 -10.10 8.92
CA SER A 53 -2.65 -10.56 10.27
C SER A 53 -2.78 -9.48 11.35
N HIS A 54 -3.25 -8.29 10.99
CA HIS A 54 -3.51 -7.24 11.98
C HIS A 54 -4.60 -7.70 12.97
N PRO A 55 -4.36 -7.63 14.30
CA PRO A 55 -5.24 -8.24 15.30
C PRO A 55 -6.65 -7.63 15.35
N GLU A 56 -6.81 -6.39 14.91
CA GLU A 56 -8.09 -5.69 14.82
C GLU A 56 -8.81 -5.83 13.47
N ALA A 57 -8.18 -6.47 12.47
CA ALA A 57 -8.80 -6.70 11.17
C ALA A 57 -9.77 -7.88 11.25
N SER A 58 -10.99 -7.67 10.73
CA SER A 58 -12.03 -8.70 10.67
C SER A 58 -12.12 -9.39 9.31
N ASP A 59 -11.59 -8.76 8.27
CA ASP A 59 -11.62 -9.24 6.89
C ASP A 59 -10.48 -8.57 6.09
N HIS A 60 -9.97 -9.24 5.07
CA HIS A 60 -8.81 -8.79 4.30
C HIS A 60 -8.82 -9.38 2.89
N ALA A 61 -8.31 -8.62 1.92
CA ALA A 61 -7.89 -9.15 0.64
C ALA A 61 -6.64 -8.42 0.14
N SER A 62 -5.81 -9.12 -0.63
CA SER A 62 -4.61 -8.57 -1.27
C SER A 62 -4.52 -9.03 -2.71
N ALA A 63 -3.90 -8.20 -3.56
CA ALA A 63 -3.57 -8.53 -4.94
C ALA A 63 -2.21 -7.96 -5.33
N LEU A 64 -1.46 -8.77 -6.07
CA LEU A 64 -0.20 -8.41 -6.70
C LEU A 64 -0.37 -8.46 -8.21
N TYR A 65 0.08 -7.41 -8.88
CA TYR A 65 0.12 -7.33 -10.33
C TYR A 65 1.54 -6.97 -10.75
N THR A 66 2.06 -7.68 -11.73
CA THR A 66 3.34 -7.34 -12.35
C THR A 66 3.16 -7.18 -13.86
N SER A 67 4.13 -6.55 -14.51
CA SER A 67 4.14 -6.39 -15.97
C SER A 67 5.43 -6.93 -16.56
N VAL A 68 5.40 -7.22 -17.86
CA VAL A 68 6.58 -7.71 -18.61
C VAL A 68 7.78 -6.76 -18.60
N VAL A 69 7.55 -5.47 -18.30
CA VAL A 69 8.59 -4.43 -18.20
C VAL A 69 9.10 -4.24 -16.77
N GLY A 70 8.69 -5.09 -15.82
CA GLY A 70 9.14 -5.06 -14.43
C GLY A 70 8.41 -4.07 -13.52
N SER A 71 7.29 -3.51 -13.97
CA SER A 71 6.43 -2.70 -13.10
C SER A 71 5.64 -3.58 -12.13
N VAL A 72 5.35 -3.06 -10.94
CA VAL A 72 4.63 -3.77 -9.87
C VAL A 72 3.53 -2.88 -9.29
N VAL A 73 2.36 -3.44 -9.08
CA VAL A 73 1.27 -2.86 -8.28
C VAL A 73 0.87 -3.87 -7.23
N PHE A 74 0.89 -3.44 -5.98
CA PHE A 74 0.41 -4.23 -4.85
C PHE A 74 -0.71 -3.48 -4.17
N HIS A 75 -1.83 -4.14 -3.91
CA HIS A 75 -2.99 -3.53 -3.29
C HIS A 75 -3.55 -4.42 -2.19
N ASN A 76 -3.68 -3.85 -0.99
CA ASN A 76 -4.28 -4.49 0.16
C ASN A 76 -5.51 -3.69 0.58
N VAL A 77 -6.56 -4.41 0.97
CA VAL A 77 -7.73 -3.85 1.63
C VAL A 77 -8.01 -4.64 2.89
N SER A 78 -8.35 -3.95 3.97
CA SER A 78 -8.64 -4.57 5.26
C SER A 78 -9.80 -3.88 5.94
N ARG A 79 -10.75 -4.66 6.44
CA ARG A 79 -11.86 -4.17 7.26
C ARG A 79 -11.50 -4.29 8.73
N PHE A 80 -11.81 -3.25 9.49
CA PHE A 80 -11.58 -3.19 10.93
C PHE A 80 -12.89 -3.01 11.70
N ALA A 81 -12.90 -3.42 12.97
CA ALA A 81 -14.03 -3.12 13.84
C ALA A 81 -14.02 -1.67 14.33
N GLY A 82 -15.17 -1.01 14.30
CA GLY A 82 -15.36 0.34 14.85
C GLY A 82 -14.42 1.37 14.22
N THR A 83 -13.63 2.07 15.03
CA THR A 83 -12.67 3.09 14.58
C THR A 83 -11.28 2.51 14.28
N GLY A 84 -11.12 1.19 14.18
CA GLY A 84 -9.83 0.53 13.96
C GLY A 84 -9.12 1.00 12.69
N ALA A 85 -9.85 1.12 11.57
CA ALA A 85 -9.28 1.57 10.30
C ALA A 85 -8.69 2.98 10.41
N GLN A 86 -9.42 3.91 11.04
CA GLN A 86 -8.94 5.28 11.26
C GLN A 86 -7.70 5.32 12.17
N ARG A 87 -7.65 4.48 13.21
CA ARG A 87 -6.49 4.40 14.11
C ARG A 87 -5.24 3.90 13.38
N VAL A 88 -5.37 2.81 12.62
CA VAL A 88 -4.27 2.28 11.80
C VAL A 88 -3.82 3.29 10.75
N PHE A 89 -4.77 3.99 10.11
CA PHE A 89 -4.45 5.08 9.18
C PHE A 89 -3.64 6.19 9.85
N GLN A 90 -4.06 6.66 11.03
CA GLN A 90 -3.33 7.69 11.78
C GLN A 90 -1.93 7.24 12.20
N GLU A 91 -1.78 6.01 12.66
CA GLU A 91 -0.48 5.41 12.98
C GLU A 91 0.43 5.36 11.76
N PHE A 92 -0.11 4.93 10.61
CA PHE A 92 0.61 4.89 9.34
C PHE A 92 1.07 6.29 8.93
N VAL A 93 0.17 7.28 8.96
CA VAL A 93 0.46 8.68 8.60
C VAL A 93 1.48 9.30 9.56
N GLU A 94 1.38 9.04 10.86
CA GLU A 94 2.36 9.51 11.85
C GLU A 94 3.75 8.93 11.57
N ALA A 95 3.82 7.62 11.29
CA ALA A 95 5.07 6.96 10.95
C ALA A 95 5.66 7.49 9.63
N LEU A 96 4.84 7.73 8.60
CA LEU A 96 5.25 8.35 7.34
C LEU A 96 5.89 9.72 7.55
N HIS A 97 5.29 10.58 8.39
CA HIS A 97 5.85 11.91 8.67
C HIS A 97 7.18 11.86 9.42
N LYS A 98 7.37 10.85 10.28
CA LYS A 98 8.58 10.68 11.10
C LYS A 98 9.68 9.86 10.42
N CYS A 99 9.46 9.30 9.24
CA CYS A 99 10.40 8.40 8.57
C CYS A 99 10.97 9.07 7.34
N ASP A 100 12.22 9.53 7.38
CA ASP A 100 12.88 10.12 6.21
C ASP A 100 13.74 9.09 5.48
N ALA A 101 14.38 8.17 6.20
CA ALA A 101 15.13 7.07 5.59
C ALA A 101 15.25 5.83 6.49
N TYR A 102 15.24 4.65 5.87
CA TYR A 102 15.50 3.38 6.53
C TYR A 102 16.13 2.37 5.58
N ARG A 103 16.73 1.33 6.16
CA ARG A 103 17.20 0.15 5.43
C ARG A 103 16.28 -1.02 5.71
N MET A 104 15.93 -1.74 4.66
CA MET A 104 15.19 -2.99 4.74
C MET A 104 15.93 -4.12 4.03
N GLN A 105 15.57 -5.34 4.39
CA GLN A 105 15.99 -6.56 3.74
C GLN A 105 14.75 -7.35 3.34
N LEU A 106 14.71 -7.91 2.13
CA LEU A 106 13.68 -8.87 1.75
C LEU A 106 14.07 -10.26 2.28
N ASN A 107 13.10 -11.14 2.46
CA ASN A 107 13.35 -12.50 2.95
C ASN A 107 14.27 -13.33 2.05
N ASP A 108 14.44 -12.97 0.78
CA ASP A 108 15.42 -13.57 -0.14
C ASP A 108 16.88 -13.14 0.14
N GLY A 109 17.08 -12.17 1.04
CA GLY A 109 18.37 -11.66 1.46
C GLY A 109 18.78 -10.33 0.83
N MET A 110 18.08 -9.84 -0.20
CA MET A 110 18.38 -8.56 -0.85
C MET A 110 18.16 -7.38 0.10
N GLN A 111 19.13 -6.46 0.16
CA GLN A 111 19.04 -5.26 0.99
C GLN A 111 18.83 -4.01 0.16
N PHE A 112 18.03 -3.10 0.71
CA PHE A 112 17.68 -1.84 0.08
C PHE A 112 17.72 -0.69 1.07
N ASP A 113 18.33 0.42 0.66
CA ASP A 113 18.19 1.72 1.30
C ASP A 113 16.95 2.41 0.73
N VAL A 114 16.06 2.86 1.60
CA VAL A 114 14.80 3.52 1.27
C VAL A 114 14.84 4.93 1.80
N SER A 115 14.56 5.91 0.94
CA SER A 115 14.50 7.33 1.29
C SER A 115 13.19 7.95 0.82
N LYS A 116 12.56 8.72 1.69
CA LYS A 116 11.31 9.43 1.40
C LYS A 116 11.61 10.62 0.50
N ALA A 117 10.92 10.70 -0.64
CA ALA A 117 11.05 11.82 -1.57
C ALA A 117 9.99 12.89 -1.30
N ALA A 118 8.75 12.49 -1.02
CA ALA A 118 7.64 13.41 -0.74
C ALA A 118 6.51 12.69 0.00
N VAL A 119 5.70 13.45 0.74
CA VAL A 119 4.39 13.04 1.26
C VAL A 119 3.41 14.14 0.89
N GLU A 120 2.29 13.79 0.29
CA GLU A 120 1.27 14.73 -0.15
C GLU A 120 -0.14 14.17 0.15
N PRO A 121 -1.11 15.03 0.48
CA PRO A 121 -2.50 14.61 0.55
C PRO A 121 -2.98 14.19 -0.84
N LEU A 122 -3.90 13.23 -0.91
CA LEU A 122 -4.53 12.87 -2.17
C LEU A 122 -5.71 13.82 -2.44
N ASP A 123 -5.51 14.80 -3.31
CA ASP A 123 -6.56 15.75 -3.67
C ASP A 123 -7.77 15.07 -4.33
N GLY A 124 -8.97 15.48 -3.89
CA GLY A 124 -10.25 15.07 -4.48
C GLY A 124 -10.79 13.71 -4.02
N SER A 125 -10.28 13.14 -2.92
CA SER A 125 -10.83 11.94 -2.30
C SER A 125 -12.06 12.24 -1.43
N THR A 126 -12.99 11.28 -1.34
CA THR A 126 -14.14 11.36 -0.41
C THR A 126 -13.78 11.01 1.05
N GLY A 127 -12.62 10.38 1.26
CA GLY A 127 -12.07 10.02 2.57
C GLY A 127 -10.65 10.57 2.79
N ASP A 128 -10.06 10.25 3.94
CA ASP A 128 -8.69 10.63 4.26
C ASP A 128 -7.71 9.76 3.48
N ALA A 129 -6.81 10.38 2.72
CA ALA A 129 -5.80 9.66 1.96
C ALA A 129 -4.51 10.46 1.80
N VAL A 130 -3.38 9.76 1.82
CA VAL A 130 -2.05 10.32 1.57
C VAL A 130 -1.31 9.48 0.56
N VAL A 131 -0.49 10.16 -0.25
CA VAL A 131 0.46 9.55 -1.18
C VAL A 131 1.87 9.86 -0.68
N THR A 132 2.72 8.85 -0.64
CA THR A 132 4.13 8.98 -0.32
C THR A 132 4.97 8.50 -1.48
N ARG A 133 5.95 9.29 -1.90
CA ARG A 133 6.94 8.91 -2.92
C ARG A 133 8.22 8.46 -2.24
N TRP A 134 8.75 7.35 -2.73
CA TRP A 134 9.93 6.69 -2.19
C TRP A 134 10.97 6.46 -3.27
N VAL A 135 12.23 6.51 -2.85
CA VAL A 135 13.38 6.10 -3.64
C VAL A 135 14.02 4.93 -2.92
N THR A 136 14.09 3.79 -3.58
CA THR A 136 14.68 2.56 -3.08
C THR A 136 15.93 2.24 -3.89
N THR A 137 17.07 2.07 -3.23
CA THR A 137 18.36 1.80 -3.87
C THR A 137 19.04 0.56 -3.31
N SER A 138 19.70 -0.18 -4.18
CA SER A 138 20.69 -1.21 -3.83
C SER A 138 21.94 -1.03 -4.71
N GLU A 139 22.91 -1.94 -4.64
CA GLU A 139 24.14 -1.84 -5.46
C GLU A 139 23.86 -1.78 -6.97
N GLU A 140 22.80 -2.45 -7.43
CA GLU A 140 22.49 -2.62 -8.85
C GLU A 140 21.25 -1.85 -9.31
N TYR A 141 20.39 -1.43 -8.38
CA TYR A 141 19.06 -0.90 -8.70
C TYR A 141 18.80 0.45 -8.05
N ARG A 142 18.09 1.30 -8.78
CA ARG A 142 17.40 2.47 -8.27
C ARG A 142 15.95 2.38 -8.73
N ILE A 143 15.04 2.26 -7.77
CA ILE A 143 13.62 2.07 -8.00
C ILE A 143 12.91 3.27 -7.39
N GLU A 144 12.09 3.95 -8.19
CA GLU A 144 11.15 4.93 -7.69
C GLU A 144 9.80 4.25 -7.50
N GLY A 145 9.23 4.41 -6.31
CA GLY A 145 7.96 3.83 -5.94
C GLY A 145 7.07 4.85 -5.27
N SER A 146 5.79 4.56 -5.19
CA SER A 146 4.83 5.38 -4.47
C SER A 146 3.85 4.52 -3.71
N TRP A 147 3.51 4.94 -2.50
CA TRP A 147 2.49 4.32 -1.69
C TRP A 147 1.31 5.26 -1.58
N ALA A 148 0.11 4.72 -1.59
CA ALA A 148 -1.09 5.42 -1.16
C ALA A 148 -1.72 4.65 -0.02
N VAL A 149 -2.09 5.34 1.05
CA VAL A 149 -2.92 4.79 2.11
C VAL A 149 -4.15 5.64 2.25
N ALA A 150 -5.30 4.98 2.35
CA ALA A 150 -6.61 5.59 2.31
C ALA A 150 -7.53 4.90 3.31
N VAL A 151 -8.40 5.67 3.94
CA VAL A 151 -9.43 5.14 4.85
C VAL A 151 -10.80 5.70 4.50
N GLU A 152 -11.79 4.81 4.44
CA GLU A 152 -13.19 5.13 4.21
C GLU A 152 -14.05 4.24 5.12
N GLY A 153 -14.74 4.86 6.08
CA GLY A 153 -15.53 4.15 7.07
C GLY A 153 -14.69 3.14 7.88
N ASP A 154 -15.03 1.85 7.75
CA ASP A 154 -14.40 0.74 8.47
C ASP A 154 -13.32 0.01 7.64
N VAL A 155 -12.96 0.52 6.45
CA VAL A 155 -12.00 -0.09 5.54
C VAL A 155 -10.77 0.80 5.32
N LEU A 156 -9.59 0.18 5.38
CA LEU A 156 -8.32 0.78 4.99
C LEU A 156 -7.84 0.14 3.69
N SER A 157 -7.44 0.95 2.73
CA SER A 157 -6.80 0.55 1.48
C SER A 157 -5.35 1.02 1.48
N PHE A 158 -4.44 0.15 1.07
CA PHE A 158 -3.03 0.43 0.86
C PHE A 158 -2.61 -0.02 -0.52
N VAL A 159 -2.11 0.91 -1.35
CA VAL A 159 -1.60 0.66 -2.70
C VAL A 159 -0.11 0.97 -2.73
N ASN A 160 0.72 0.06 -3.23
CA ASN A 160 2.13 0.26 -3.50
C ASN A 160 2.36 0.08 -5.00
N VAL A 161 2.95 1.10 -5.64
CA VAL A 161 3.15 1.14 -7.07
C VAL A 161 4.62 1.39 -7.37
N ARG A 162 5.17 0.62 -8.31
CA ARG A 162 6.49 0.79 -8.92
C ARG A 162 6.28 0.76 -10.43
N VAL A 163 5.99 1.91 -11.01
CA VAL A 163 5.71 2.05 -12.45
C VAL A 163 6.47 3.28 -13.00
N PRO A 164 6.78 3.32 -14.30
CA PRO A 164 7.45 4.47 -14.91
C PRO A 164 6.64 5.78 -14.86
N ASP A 165 5.31 5.69 -14.92
CA ASP A 165 4.42 6.86 -14.85
C ASP A 165 4.17 7.29 -13.40
N ALA A 166 4.82 8.39 -12.98
CA ALA A 166 4.65 8.96 -11.65
C ALA A 166 3.20 9.37 -11.31
N SER A 167 2.34 9.59 -12.29
CA SER A 167 0.94 9.97 -12.07
C SER A 167 0.03 8.77 -11.77
N ALA A 168 0.50 7.55 -12.06
CA ALA A 168 -0.29 6.33 -11.91
C ALA A 168 -0.76 6.10 -10.47
N ILE A 169 0.07 6.42 -9.46
CA ILE A 169 -0.34 6.24 -8.06
C ILE A 169 -1.58 7.07 -7.70
N HIS A 170 -1.66 8.31 -8.19
CA HIS A 170 -2.80 9.17 -7.92
C HIS A 170 -4.07 8.63 -8.59
N ARG A 171 -3.96 8.15 -9.83
CA ARG A 171 -5.08 7.51 -10.55
C ARG A 171 -5.57 6.27 -9.81
N LEU A 172 -4.66 5.35 -9.50
CA LEU A 172 -4.98 4.06 -8.87
C LEU A 172 -5.51 4.23 -7.45
N ALA A 173 -4.94 5.15 -6.67
CA ALA A 173 -5.43 5.46 -5.33
C ALA A 173 -6.86 6.03 -5.36
N ARG A 174 -7.16 6.94 -6.31
CA ARG A 174 -8.53 7.45 -6.48
C ARG A 174 -9.50 6.35 -6.89
N MET A 175 -9.13 5.47 -7.82
CA MET A 175 -9.96 4.33 -8.22
C MET A 175 -10.26 3.39 -7.04
N ALA A 176 -9.25 3.09 -6.21
CA ALA A 176 -9.43 2.27 -5.01
C ALA A 176 -10.41 2.92 -4.03
N LEU A 177 -10.28 4.24 -3.81
CA LEU A 177 -11.19 5.02 -2.96
C LEU A 177 -12.62 5.08 -3.49
N ASP A 178 -12.80 5.34 -4.78
CA ASP A 178 -14.12 5.40 -5.41
C ASP A 178 -14.88 4.07 -5.25
N ARG A 179 -14.16 2.93 -5.27
CA ARG A 179 -14.75 1.61 -4.97
C ARG A 179 -15.20 1.47 -3.53
N LEU A 180 -14.43 2.01 -2.58
CA LEU A 180 -14.83 2.02 -1.16
C LEU A 180 -16.09 2.89 -0.97
N ALA A 181 -16.11 4.09 -1.55
CA ALA A 181 -17.20 5.06 -1.43
C ALA A 181 -18.49 4.61 -2.14
N GLY A 182 -18.38 4.01 -3.33
CA GLY A 182 -19.52 3.47 -4.08
C GLY A 182 -20.31 2.43 -3.30
N ARG A 183 -19.68 1.75 -2.34
CA ARG A 183 -20.34 0.83 -1.42
C ARG A 183 -21.06 1.56 -0.28
N ALA A 184 -20.48 2.60 0.29
CA ALA A 184 -21.12 3.42 1.34
C ALA A 184 -22.43 4.08 0.86
N ALA A 185 -22.52 4.42 -0.43
CA ALA A 185 -23.75 4.95 -1.04
C ALA A 185 -24.84 3.89 -1.29
N SER A 186 -24.50 2.60 -1.18
CA SER A 186 -25.38 1.46 -1.46
C SER A 186 -25.81 0.66 -0.23
N SER A 187 -25.30 1.04 0.96
CA SER A 187 -25.63 0.47 2.28
C SER A 187 -26.56 1.36 3.08
#